data_AF-A0A9D4MZA7-F1
#
_entry.id   AF-A0A9D4MZA7-F1
#
_cell.length_a   1.000
_cell.length_b   1.000
_cell.length_c   1.000
_cell.angle_alpha   90.00
_cell.angle_beta   90.00
_cell.angle_gamma   90.00
#
_symmetry.space_group_name_H-M   'P 1'
#
loop_
_entity.id
_entity.type
_entity.pdbx_description
1 polymer ?
#
loop_
_entity_poly.entity_id
_entity_poly.type
_entity_poly.pdbx_seq_one_letter_code
_entity_poly.pdbx_strand_id
1 'polypeptide(L)'
;MDCQVIERSIKYVDQLYDYRIKDFYSFDNICYLYGIPSNNFLKYYTLIKSIPIHIKSEINTNNTPCTQTTFVENILGRKNKTNKIFYKLQIKNPTENSKIQNKWQVLFGENELNWKHIFTMPYKATIESTLRNFQYKYIHRIIATNKYLFKCKLSNSNLCDFCSENIETIEHLFGSANTSSLFGIN
;
A
#
# COMPACT_ATOMS: atom_id res chain seq x y z
N MET A 1 26.01 -15.52 -13.76
CA MET A 1 25.48 -16.57 -12.86
C MET A 1 25.78 -16.23 -11.39
N ASP A 2 25.97 -14.95 -11.04
CA ASP A 2 26.80 -14.58 -9.87
C ASP A 2 26.04 -13.80 -8.78
N CYS A 3 24.71 -13.73 -8.87
CA CYS A 3 23.87 -13.20 -7.78
C CYS A 3 23.50 -14.25 -6.72
N GLN A 4 23.61 -15.55 -7.03
CA GLN A 4 23.16 -16.61 -6.13
C GLN A 4 24.07 -16.85 -4.91
N VAL A 5 25.33 -16.44 -4.94
CA VAL A 5 26.28 -16.78 -3.85
C VAL A 5 26.08 -15.88 -2.62
N ILE A 6 25.83 -14.58 -2.80
CA ILE A 6 25.62 -13.66 -1.67
C ILE A 6 24.27 -13.96 -0.98
N GLU A 7 23.23 -14.24 -1.77
CA GLU A 7 21.89 -14.58 -1.24
C GLU A 7 21.85 -15.92 -0.49
N ARG A 8 22.78 -16.83 -0.75
CA ARG A 8 22.81 -18.15 -0.10
C ARG A 8 23.52 -18.15 1.26
N SER A 9 24.45 -17.22 1.49
CA SER A 9 25.34 -17.24 2.68
C SER A 9 24.97 -16.23 3.76
N ILE A 10 24.53 -15.02 3.37
CA ILE A 10 24.20 -13.93 4.30
C ILE A 10 22.69 -13.70 4.27
N LYS A 11 22.02 -14.00 5.37
CA LYS A 11 20.55 -13.88 5.51
C LYS A 11 20.13 -12.77 6.46
N TYR A 12 20.96 -12.48 7.46
CA TYR A 12 20.65 -11.51 8.51
C TYR A 12 21.73 -10.41 8.57
N VAL A 13 21.32 -9.20 8.97
CA VAL A 13 22.24 -8.06 9.14
C VAL A 13 23.27 -8.35 10.23
N ASP A 14 22.88 -9.08 11.28
CA ASP A 14 23.77 -9.49 12.38
C ASP A 14 25.00 -10.28 11.90
N GLN A 15 24.88 -11.01 10.78
CA GLN A 15 25.97 -11.78 10.19
C GLN A 15 27.06 -10.90 9.55
N LEU A 16 26.76 -9.62 9.31
CA LEU A 16 27.68 -8.63 8.75
C LEU A 16 28.42 -7.82 9.83
N TYR A 17 28.04 -7.99 11.10
CA TYR A 17 28.49 -7.16 12.20
C TYR A 17 29.48 -7.90 13.11
N ASP A 18 30.62 -7.28 13.43
CA ASP A 18 31.59 -7.79 14.39
C ASP A 18 31.34 -7.19 15.78
N TYR A 19 30.70 -7.95 16.65
CA TYR A 19 30.40 -7.54 18.03
C TYR A 19 31.65 -7.27 18.88
N ARG A 20 32.82 -7.79 18.52
CA ARG A 20 34.07 -7.57 19.27
C ARG A 20 34.61 -6.17 19.02
N ILE A 21 34.50 -5.71 17.79
CA ILE A 21 35.00 -4.41 17.32
C ILE A 21 33.89 -3.34 17.37
N LYS A 22 32.63 -3.78 17.52
CA LYS A 22 31.41 -2.94 17.44
C LYS A 22 31.30 -2.19 16.12
N ASP A 23 31.68 -2.86 15.03
CA ASP A 23 31.58 -2.33 13.68
C ASP A 23 31.32 -3.46 12.67
N PHE A 24 30.89 -3.09 11.46
CA PHE A 24 30.73 -4.05 10.36
C PHE A 24 32.08 -4.63 9.94
N TYR A 25 32.08 -5.90 9.55
CA TYR A 25 33.30 -6.54 9.05
C TYR A 25 33.87 -5.78 7.84
N SER A 26 35.20 -5.79 7.68
CA SER A 26 35.81 -5.36 6.41
C SER A 26 35.42 -6.32 5.28
N PHE A 27 35.55 -5.86 4.03
CA PHE A 27 35.26 -6.72 2.87
C PHE A 27 36.13 -7.99 2.88
N ASP A 28 37.42 -7.87 3.22
CA ASP A 28 38.34 -9.00 3.29
C ASP A 28 37.91 -10.05 4.34
N ASN A 29 37.44 -9.59 5.50
CA ASN A 29 36.95 -10.48 6.55
C ASN A 29 35.66 -11.20 6.12
N ILE A 30 34.74 -10.51 5.44
CA ILE A 30 33.52 -11.14 4.90
C ILE A 30 33.86 -12.14 3.78
N CYS A 31 34.82 -11.83 2.92
CA CYS A 31 35.34 -12.75 1.91
C CYS A 31 35.89 -14.02 2.56
N TYR A 32 36.68 -13.88 3.62
CA TYR A 32 37.23 -15.01 4.36
C TYR A 32 36.15 -15.84 5.06
N LEU A 33 35.20 -15.21 5.75
CA LEU A 33 34.17 -15.89 6.54
C LEU A 33 33.12 -16.61 5.70
N TYR A 34 32.74 -16.04 4.56
CA TYR A 34 31.61 -16.53 3.76
C TYR A 34 32.00 -17.00 2.35
N GLY A 35 33.29 -17.03 2.02
CA GLY A 35 33.80 -17.46 0.71
C GLY A 35 33.33 -16.58 -0.44
N ILE A 36 33.14 -15.28 -0.19
CA ILE A 36 32.61 -14.35 -1.21
C ILE A 36 33.72 -14.01 -2.22
N PRO A 37 33.44 -14.04 -3.53
CA PRO A 37 34.41 -13.61 -4.55
C PRO A 37 34.84 -12.15 -4.36
N SER A 38 36.15 -11.88 -4.50
CA SER A 38 36.75 -10.55 -4.32
C SER A 38 36.20 -9.48 -5.29
N ASN A 39 35.59 -9.88 -6.40
CA ASN A 39 34.95 -8.98 -7.36
C ASN A 39 33.63 -8.37 -6.87
N ASN A 40 33.08 -8.82 -5.73
CA ASN A 40 31.81 -8.36 -5.20
C ASN A 40 31.92 -7.20 -4.18
N PHE A 41 33.09 -6.55 -4.08
CA PHE A 41 33.32 -5.46 -3.12
C PHE A 41 32.29 -4.33 -3.24
N LEU A 42 31.93 -3.91 -4.46
CA LEU A 42 30.92 -2.87 -4.68
C LEU A 42 29.55 -3.29 -4.15
N LYS A 43 29.15 -4.55 -4.36
CA LYS A 43 27.88 -5.07 -3.85
C LYS A 43 27.85 -5.08 -2.33
N TYR A 44 28.98 -5.45 -1.71
CA TYR A 44 29.13 -5.42 -0.26
C TYR A 44 28.98 -4.01 0.32
N TYR A 45 29.73 -3.03 -0.20
CA TYR A 45 29.63 -1.66 0.31
C TYR A 45 28.27 -1.02 0.04
N THR A 46 27.64 -1.32 -1.10
CA THR A 46 26.27 -0.88 -1.38
C THR A 46 25.30 -1.50 -0.36
N LEU A 47 25.41 -2.79 -0.06
CA LEU A 47 24.59 -3.47 0.95
C LEU A 47 24.73 -2.79 2.32
N ILE A 48 25.95 -2.54 2.79
CA ILE A 48 26.20 -1.86 4.07
C ILE A 48 25.64 -0.43 4.08
N LYS A 49 25.75 0.31 2.97
CA LYS A 49 25.20 1.66 2.84
C LYS A 49 23.67 1.67 2.83
N SER A 50 23.04 0.66 2.25
CA SER A 50 21.58 0.53 2.18
C SER A 50 20.91 0.18 3.51
N ILE A 51 21.68 -0.27 4.52
CA ILE A 51 21.14 -0.51 5.86
C ILE A 51 20.71 0.83 6.49
N PRO A 52 19.43 0.96 6.92
CA PRO A 52 18.93 2.16 7.59
C PRO A 52 19.72 2.56 8.83
N ILE A 53 19.83 3.87 9.07
CA ILE A 53 20.62 4.45 10.18
C ILE A 53 20.10 3.96 11.54
N HIS A 54 18.78 3.86 11.74
CA HIS A 54 18.20 3.40 13.01
C HIS A 54 18.60 1.96 13.36
N ILE A 55 18.71 1.07 12.38
CA ILE A 55 19.18 -0.31 12.58
C ILE A 55 20.66 -0.30 13.00
N LYS A 56 21.49 0.52 12.37
CA LYS A 56 22.91 0.66 12.76
C LYS A 56 23.08 1.16 14.20
N SER A 57 22.24 2.10 14.64
CA SER A 57 22.26 2.58 16.03
C SER A 57 21.78 1.54 17.05
N GLU A 58 20.81 0.69 16.67
CA GLU A 58 20.27 -0.34 17.55
C GLU A 58 21.24 -1.53 17.73
N ILE A 59 21.95 -1.93 16.67
CA ILE A 59 22.97 -2.99 16.73
C ILE A 59 24.13 -2.59 17.66
N ASN A 60 24.51 -1.30 17.66
CA ASN A 60 25.58 -0.79 18.54
C ASN A 60 25.21 -0.77 20.04
N THR A 61 23.92 -0.90 20.38
CA THR A 61 23.42 -0.68 21.76
C THR A 61 22.97 -1.96 22.46
N ASN A 62 22.60 -3.04 21.74
CA ASN A 62 21.99 -4.23 22.33
C ASN A 62 22.71 -5.53 21.94
N ASN A 63 23.33 -6.21 22.91
CA ASN A 63 23.98 -7.53 22.74
C ASN A 63 22.99 -8.72 22.75
N THR A 64 21.72 -8.52 22.39
CA THR A 64 20.70 -9.59 22.40
C THR A 64 20.29 -9.94 20.98
N PRO A 65 20.22 -11.24 20.62
CA PRO A 65 19.67 -11.67 19.33
C PRO A 65 18.27 -11.09 19.20
N CYS A 66 18.06 -10.32 18.14
CA CYS A 66 16.81 -9.63 17.89
C CYS A 66 15.73 -10.66 17.50
N THR A 67 15.06 -11.28 18.47
CA THR A 67 13.69 -11.74 18.28
C THR A 67 12.75 -10.57 18.48
N GLN A 68 12.93 -9.48 17.71
CA GLN A 68 11.87 -8.50 17.59
C GLN A 68 10.81 -9.16 16.71
N THR A 69 9.89 -9.88 17.36
CA THR A 69 8.62 -10.17 16.71
C THR A 69 8.02 -8.83 16.34
N THR A 70 7.82 -8.59 15.06
CA THR A 70 7.25 -7.32 14.60
C THR A 70 5.94 -7.05 15.37
N PHE A 71 5.57 -5.78 15.55
CA PHE A 71 4.27 -5.42 16.14
C PHE A 71 3.11 -6.24 15.52
N VAL A 72 3.24 -6.55 14.22
CA VAL A 72 2.34 -7.40 13.45
C VAL A 72 2.37 -8.85 13.93
N GLU A 73 3.54 -9.47 14.10
CA GLU A 73 3.68 -10.84 14.63
C GLU A 73 3.12 -10.99 16.04
N ASN A 74 3.34 -9.99 16.91
CA ASN A 74 2.80 -10.00 18.28
C ASN A 74 1.27 -9.88 18.33
N ILE A 75 0.66 -9.29 17.31
CA ILE A 75 -0.80 -9.17 17.17
C ILE A 75 -1.40 -10.40 16.45
N LEU A 76 -0.70 -10.96 15.45
CA LEU A 76 -1.10 -12.18 14.74
C LEU A 76 -1.01 -13.43 15.63
N GLY A 77 -0.04 -13.49 16.55
CA GLY A 77 0.06 -14.57 17.54
C GLY A 77 -1.11 -14.63 18.52
N ARG A 78 -1.90 -13.55 18.65
CA ARG A 78 -3.10 -13.48 19.49
C ARG A 78 -4.30 -14.04 18.74
N LYS A 79 -4.37 -15.37 18.63
CA LYS A 79 -5.34 -16.16 17.82
C LYS A 79 -6.82 -15.70 17.84
N ASN A 80 -7.30 -14.98 18.87
CA ASN A 80 -8.73 -14.79 19.09
C ASN A 80 -9.26 -13.35 18.94
N LYS A 81 -8.44 -12.30 18.72
CA LYS A 81 -8.95 -10.90 18.68
C LYS A 81 -8.21 -9.95 17.73
N THR A 82 -7.38 -10.48 16.83
CA THR A 82 -6.52 -9.69 15.93
C THR A 82 -7.30 -8.63 15.14
N ASN A 83 -8.39 -9.00 14.47
CA ASN A 83 -9.21 -8.06 13.69
C ASN A 83 -9.80 -6.92 14.55
N LYS A 84 -10.27 -7.23 15.77
CA LYS A 84 -10.82 -6.23 16.70
C LYS A 84 -9.74 -5.27 17.19
N ILE A 85 -8.50 -5.75 17.38
CA ILE A 85 -7.37 -4.92 17.76
C ILE A 85 -7.01 -3.97 16.62
N PHE A 86 -6.84 -4.50 15.40
CA PHE A 86 -6.54 -3.68 14.22
C PHE A 86 -7.61 -2.61 13.97
N TYR A 87 -8.90 -2.99 14.03
CA TYR A 87 -10.00 -2.05 13.87
C TYR A 87 -9.95 -0.90 14.90
N LYS A 88 -9.71 -1.22 16.18
CA LYS A 88 -9.58 -0.20 17.24
C LYS A 88 -8.38 0.73 17.01
N LEU A 89 -7.27 0.21 16.51
CA LEU A 89 -6.08 1.01 16.18
C LEU A 89 -6.37 1.96 15.01
N GLN A 90 -7.05 1.47 13.98
CA GLN A 90 -7.44 2.27 12.82
C GLN A 90 -8.41 3.40 13.20
N ILE A 91 -9.34 3.16 14.13
CA ILE A 91 -10.23 4.22 14.63
C ILE A 91 -9.47 5.27 15.46
N LYS A 92 -8.49 4.83 16.27
CA LYS A 92 -7.71 5.75 17.11
C LYS A 92 -6.82 6.69 16.29
N ASN A 93 -6.28 6.18 15.18
CA ASN A 93 -5.37 6.92 14.31
C ASN A 93 -5.99 7.02 12.89
N PRO A 94 -7.07 7.78 12.71
CA PRO A 94 -7.69 7.91 11.40
C PRO A 94 -6.73 8.61 10.44
N THR A 95 -6.65 8.13 9.20
CA THR A 95 -5.94 8.85 8.15
C THR A 95 -6.69 10.15 7.85
N GLU A 96 -6.01 11.29 7.98
CA GLU A 96 -6.65 12.61 7.87
C GLU A 96 -7.24 12.86 6.48
N ASN A 97 -6.56 12.44 5.41
CA ASN A 97 -7.03 12.58 4.03
C ASN A 97 -6.76 11.32 3.19
N SER A 98 -7.82 10.75 2.63
CA SER A 98 -7.75 9.66 1.66
C SER A 98 -7.48 10.21 0.25
N LYS A 99 -6.71 9.48 -0.56
CA LYS A 99 -6.49 9.79 -1.98
C LYS A 99 -7.80 9.97 -2.76
N ILE A 100 -8.88 9.33 -2.31
CA ILE A 100 -10.22 9.44 -2.92
C ILE A 100 -10.84 10.81 -2.64
N GLN A 101 -10.67 11.32 -1.41
CA GLN A 101 -11.19 12.64 -1.03
C GLN A 101 -10.53 13.73 -1.87
N ASN A 102 -9.21 13.67 -2.03
CA ASN A 102 -8.46 14.59 -2.89
C ASN A 102 -8.95 14.57 -4.33
N LYS A 103 -9.26 13.38 -4.89
CA LYS A 103 -9.78 13.28 -6.27
C LYS A 103 -11.13 13.98 -6.44
N TRP A 104 -12.03 13.82 -5.48
CA TRP A 104 -13.33 14.46 -5.52
C TRP A 104 -13.24 15.97 -5.27
N GLN A 105 -12.34 16.43 -4.40
CA GLN A 105 -12.06 17.86 -4.21
C GLN A 105 -11.57 18.53 -5.49
N VAL A 106 -10.68 17.87 -6.24
CA VAL A 106 -10.22 18.39 -7.53
C VAL A 106 -11.36 18.52 -8.55
N LEU A 107 -12.36 17.63 -8.49
CA LEU A 107 -13.49 17.63 -9.44
C LEU A 107 -14.58 18.65 -9.10
N PHE A 108 -14.90 18.82 -7.82
CA PHE A 108 -15.99 19.70 -7.37
C PHE A 108 -15.52 21.07 -6.86
N GLY A 109 -14.20 21.30 -6.80
CA GLY A 109 -13.59 22.51 -6.24
C GLY A 109 -13.25 22.37 -4.76
N GLU A 110 -12.38 23.25 -4.27
CA GLU A 110 -11.83 23.21 -2.90
C GLU A 110 -12.84 23.56 -1.78
N ASN A 111 -14.08 23.90 -2.13
CA ASN A 111 -15.10 24.31 -1.17
C ASN A 111 -15.68 23.09 -0.42
N GLU A 112 -15.30 22.97 0.85
CA GLU A 112 -15.92 22.25 1.98
C GLU A 112 -16.84 21.05 1.66
N LEU A 113 -16.31 20.01 1.03
CA LEU A 113 -16.98 18.71 1.04
C LEU A 113 -17.02 18.15 2.46
N ASN A 114 -18.21 18.09 3.07
CA ASN A 114 -18.40 17.48 4.37
C ASN A 114 -18.29 15.95 4.28
N TRP A 115 -17.06 15.45 4.41
CA TRP A 115 -16.75 14.02 4.27
C TRP A 115 -17.51 13.12 5.24
N LYS A 116 -17.71 13.59 6.48
CA LYS A 116 -18.48 12.84 7.48
C LYS A 116 -19.92 12.66 7.01
N HIS A 117 -20.52 13.70 6.43
CA HIS A 117 -21.85 13.61 5.86
C HIS A 117 -21.86 12.69 4.63
N ILE A 118 -20.96 12.90 3.68
CA ILE A 118 -20.87 12.10 2.43
C ILE A 118 -20.76 10.61 2.73
N PHE A 119 -19.87 10.19 3.63
CA PHE A 119 -19.70 8.76 3.94
C PHE A 119 -20.85 8.16 4.76
N THR A 120 -21.60 8.98 5.52
CA THR A 120 -22.73 8.48 6.32
C THR A 120 -24.05 8.50 5.57
N MET A 121 -24.18 9.35 4.55
CA MET A 121 -25.40 9.52 3.76
C MET A 121 -25.92 8.21 3.14
N PRO A 122 -25.09 7.29 2.58
CA PRO A 122 -25.62 6.06 2.00
C PRO A 122 -26.42 5.18 2.95
N TYR A 123 -26.04 5.20 4.22
CA TYR A 123 -26.72 4.44 5.27
C TYR A 123 -28.02 5.10 5.72
N LYS A 124 -28.17 6.41 5.49
CA LYS A 124 -29.36 7.20 5.85
C LYS A 124 -30.36 7.32 4.70
N ALA A 125 -29.87 7.36 3.47
CA ALA A 125 -30.68 7.59 2.28
C ALA A 125 -31.59 6.41 1.95
N THR A 126 -31.15 5.18 2.22
CA THR A 126 -31.92 3.98 1.89
C THR A 126 -31.64 2.82 2.86
N ILE A 127 -32.66 2.02 3.11
CA ILE A 127 -32.56 0.73 3.82
C ILE A 127 -32.10 -0.37 2.85
N GLU A 128 -32.36 -0.18 1.56
CA GLU A 128 -32.12 -1.17 0.52
C GLU A 128 -30.60 -1.36 0.30
N SER A 129 -30.17 -2.62 0.36
CA SER A 129 -28.76 -2.98 0.46
C SER A 129 -28.00 -2.82 -0.85
N THR A 130 -28.64 -3.05 -2.00
CA THR A 130 -28.01 -2.97 -3.32
C THR A 130 -27.68 -1.54 -3.68
N LEU A 131 -28.59 -0.59 -3.43
CA LEU A 131 -28.41 0.84 -3.62
C LEU A 131 -27.39 1.40 -2.64
N ARG A 132 -27.40 0.96 -1.38
CA ARG A 132 -26.36 1.32 -0.40
C ARG A 132 -24.97 0.85 -0.86
N ASN A 133 -24.87 -0.38 -1.36
CA ASN A 133 -23.63 -0.92 -1.91
C ASN A 133 -23.17 -0.15 -3.15
N PHE A 134 -24.10 0.21 -4.03
CA PHE A 134 -23.82 1.05 -5.20
C PHE A 134 -23.28 2.43 -4.78
N GLN A 135 -23.95 3.13 -3.87
CA GLN A 135 -23.52 4.44 -3.37
C GLN A 135 -22.16 4.36 -2.68
N TYR A 136 -21.91 3.32 -1.89
CA TYR A 136 -20.60 3.05 -1.30
C TYR A 136 -19.53 2.91 -2.40
N LYS A 137 -19.76 2.08 -3.41
CA LYS A 137 -18.83 1.90 -4.53
C LYS A 137 -18.59 3.19 -5.30
N TYR A 138 -19.63 4.00 -5.50
CA TYR A 138 -19.56 5.29 -6.18
C TYR A 138 -18.66 6.28 -5.41
N ILE A 139 -18.97 6.53 -4.13
CA ILE A 139 -18.22 7.46 -3.28
C ILE A 139 -16.75 7.03 -3.16
N HIS A 140 -16.49 5.73 -3.00
CA HIS A 140 -15.13 5.20 -2.94
C HIS A 140 -14.44 5.06 -4.29
N ARG A 141 -15.13 5.37 -5.39
CA ARG A 141 -14.63 5.29 -6.77
C ARG A 141 -14.09 3.90 -7.15
N ILE A 142 -14.78 2.86 -6.70
CA ILE A 142 -14.46 1.44 -6.96
C ILE A 142 -15.49 0.76 -7.88
N ILE A 143 -16.32 1.56 -8.57
CA ILE A 143 -17.17 1.03 -9.64
C ILE A 143 -16.27 0.55 -10.78
N ALA A 144 -16.52 -0.66 -11.25
CA ALA A 144 -15.83 -1.22 -12.40
C ALA A 144 -16.36 -0.53 -13.66
N THR A 145 -15.59 0.41 -14.19
CA THR A 145 -15.85 1.02 -15.50
C THR A 145 -15.08 0.28 -16.60
N ASN A 146 -15.47 0.43 -17.86
CA ASN A 146 -14.77 -0.18 -18.99
C ASN A 146 -13.30 0.24 -19.07
N LYS A 147 -12.95 1.47 -18.66
CA LYS A 147 -11.54 1.87 -18.48
C LYS A 147 -10.78 0.96 -17.51
N TYR A 148 -11.39 0.60 -16.38
CA TYR A 148 -10.80 -0.30 -15.40
C TYR A 148 -10.77 -1.75 -15.92
N LEU A 149 -11.88 -2.23 -16.48
CA LEU A 149 -11.99 -3.60 -17.01
C LEU A 149 -11.02 -3.84 -18.17
N PHE A 150 -10.85 -2.88 -19.07
CA PHE A 150 -9.86 -2.93 -20.15
C PHE A 150 -8.43 -3.03 -19.61
N LYS A 151 -8.08 -2.22 -18.59
CA LYS A 151 -6.78 -2.29 -17.92
C LYS A 151 -6.53 -3.66 -17.27
N CYS A 152 -7.59 -4.29 -16.75
CA CYS A 152 -7.55 -5.64 -16.21
C CYS A 152 -7.61 -6.75 -17.27
N LYS A 153 -7.69 -6.41 -18.57
CA LYS A 153 -7.88 -7.36 -19.68
C LYS A 153 -9.14 -8.22 -19.56
N LEU A 154 -10.18 -7.66 -18.92
CA LEU A 154 -11.50 -8.28 -18.78
C LEU A 154 -12.52 -7.73 -19.77
N SER A 155 -12.21 -6.61 -20.43
CA SER A 155 -13.00 -6.04 -21.53
C SER A 155 -12.11 -5.80 -22.74
N ASN A 156 -12.71 -5.91 -23.93
CA ASN A 156 -12.04 -5.69 -25.22
C ASN A 156 -11.92 -4.20 -25.57
N SER A 157 -12.68 -3.32 -24.91
CA SER A 157 -12.70 -1.88 -25.17
C SER A 157 -12.73 -1.10 -23.85
N ASN A 158 -12.14 0.09 -23.85
CA ASN A 158 -12.24 1.06 -22.76
C ASN A 158 -13.33 2.12 -22.98
N LEU A 159 -14.03 2.04 -24.11
CA LEU A 159 -15.10 2.97 -24.48
C LEU A 159 -16.36 2.71 -23.65
N CYS A 160 -17.15 3.75 -23.49
CA CYS A 160 -18.44 3.72 -22.81
C CYS A 160 -19.46 2.96 -23.63
N ASP A 161 -20.16 2.02 -23.01
CA ASP A 161 -21.19 1.24 -23.71
C ASP A 161 -22.41 2.09 -24.11
N PHE A 162 -22.62 3.23 -23.46
CA PHE A 162 -23.75 4.13 -23.73
C PHE A 162 -23.50 5.08 -24.90
N CYS A 163 -22.31 5.70 -24.99
CA CYS A 163 -22.02 6.66 -26.06
C CYS A 163 -21.10 6.10 -27.15
N SER A 164 -20.39 4.99 -26.90
CA SER A 164 -19.42 4.36 -27.82
C SER A 164 -18.29 5.27 -28.34
N GLU A 165 -18.17 6.51 -27.87
CA GLU A 165 -17.20 7.49 -28.36
C GLU A 165 -16.15 7.86 -27.30
N ASN A 166 -16.56 7.98 -26.04
CA ASN A 166 -15.71 8.42 -24.95
C ASN A 166 -15.25 7.25 -24.08
N ILE A 167 -14.08 7.39 -23.45
CA ILE A 167 -13.59 6.43 -22.46
C ILE A 167 -14.53 6.40 -21.26
N GLU A 168 -14.92 5.20 -20.83
CA GLU A 168 -15.82 5.06 -19.69
C GLU A 168 -15.10 5.32 -18.35
N THR A 169 -15.27 6.54 -17.85
CA THR A 169 -14.88 6.93 -16.50
C THR A 169 -16.11 7.06 -15.60
N ILE A 170 -15.91 7.15 -14.28
CA ILE A 170 -17.02 7.36 -13.33
C ILE A 170 -17.70 8.71 -13.60
N GLU A 171 -16.90 9.73 -13.95
CA GLU A 171 -17.37 11.06 -14.32
C GLU A 171 -18.16 11.04 -15.62
N HIS A 172 -17.72 10.24 -16.60
CA HIS A 172 -18.48 10.09 -17.84
C HIS A 172 -19.80 9.36 -17.59
N LEU A 173 -19.76 8.25 -16.84
CA LEU A 173 -20.91 7.38 -16.61
C LEU A 173 -22.01 8.07 -15.77
N PHE A 174 -21.64 8.92 -14.81
CA PHE A 174 -22.58 9.53 -13.87
C PHE A 174 -22.56 11.08 -13.86
N GLY A 175 -21.81 11.70 -14.76
CA GLY A 175 -21.74 13.16 -14.91
C GLY A 175 -22.87 13.71 -15.78
N SER A 176 -23.07 15.02 -15.65
CA SER A 176 -24.19 15.78 -16.22
C SER A 176 -24.38 15.67 -17.75
N ALA A 177 -23.34 15.25 -18.50
CA ALA A 177 -23.44 15.10 -19.96
C ALA A 177 -24.18 13.82 -20.40
N ASN A 178 -24.20 12.75 -19.58
CA ASN A 178 -24.87 11.49 -19.92
C ASN A 178 -26.23 11.31 -19.19
N THR A 179 -26.47 12.01 -18.08
CA THR A 179 -27.70 11.84 -17.29
C THR A 179 -28.94 12.46 -17.94
N SER A 180 -28.76 13.42 -18.86
CA SER A 180 -29.87 14.10 -19.54
C SER A 180 -30.65 13.16 -20.47
N SER A 181 -30.03 12.11 -21.00
CA SER A 181 -30.70 11.12 -21.86
C SER A 181 -31.14 9.86 -21.11
N LEU A 182 -30.56 9.56 -19.94
CA LEU A 182 -30.80 8.30 -19.22
C LEU A 182 -31.81 8.37 -18.06
N PHE A 183 -32.09 9.55 -17.51
CA PHE A 183 -33.01 9.67 -16.37
C PHE A 183 -34.31 10.42 -16.64
N GLY A 184 -34.57 10.87 -17.88
CA GLY A 184 -35.90 11.36 -18.27
C GLY A 184 -36.52 12.37 -17.29
N ILE A 185 -35.70 13.26 -16.72
CA ILE A 185 -36.22 14.38 -15.94
C ILE A 185 -36.43 15.53 -16.94
N ASN A 186 -37.63 15.57 -17.51
CA ASN A 186 -38.27 16.80 -17.95
C ASN A 186 -39.11 17.36 -16.79
#